data_AF-A0A383WB53-F1
#
_entry.id   AF-A0A383WB53-F1
#
_cell.length_a   1.000
_cell.length_b   1.000
_cell.length_c   1.000
_cell.angle_alpha   90.00
_cell.angle_beta   90.00
_cell.angle_gamma   90.00
#
_symmetry.space_group_name_H-M   'P 1'
#
loop_
_entity.id
_entity.type
_entity.pdbx_description
1 polymer ?
#
loop_
_entity_poly.entity_id
_entity_poly.type
_entity_poly.pdbx_seq_one_letter_code
_entity_poly.pdbx_strand_id
1 'polypeptide(L)'
;MEQKVHKWFESLASDQHPIEDLVTSDARMIDNINQACYKGFPAMKHRMQSVHESLPNLVEVGDVADTAHNCVAAHWRAGETTGTYVFKFNSGCMIEEVLAYADPEEEEFLEA
;
A
#
# COMPACT_ATOMS: atom_id res chain seq x y z
N MET A 1 1.43 14.68 -2.47
CA MET A 1 1.60 13.22 -2.69
C MET A 1 0.90 12.46 -1.58
N GLU A 2 1.10 12.82 -0.31
CA GLU A 2 0.37 12.34 0.87
C GLU A 2 -1.16 12.20 0.68
N GLN A 3 -1.87 13.23 0.19
CA GLN A 3 -3.31 13.13 -0.09
C GLN A 3 -3.70 11.96 -1.03
N LYS A 4 -2.82 11.55 -1.95
CA LYS A 4 -3.09 10.40 -2.82
C LYS A 4 -2.90 9.07 -2.08
N VAL A 5 -2.02 9.04 -1.09
CA VAL A 5 -1.82 7.88 -0.23
C VAL A 5 -3.05 7.66 0.66
N HIS A 6 -3.59 8.71 1.29
CA HIS A 6 -4.86 8.58 2.03
C HIS A 6 -6.00 8.06 1.14
N LYS A 7 -6.15 8.62 -0.07
CA LYS A 7 -7.14 8.15 -1.05
C LYS A 7 -6.95 6.69 -1.47
N TRP A 8 -5.71 6.20 -1.48
CA TRP A 8 -5.43 4.79 -1.73
C TRP A 8 -6.02 3.91 -0.61
N PHE A 9 -5.83 4.28 0.66
CA PHE A 9 -6.43 3.55 1.78
C PHE A 9 -7.95 3.65 1.83
N GLU A 10 -8.52 4.82 1.53
CA GLU A 10 -9.98 4.98 1.36
C GLU A 10 -10.53 4.06 0.25
N SER A 11 -9.78 3.89 -0.83
CA SER A 11 -10.16 2.99 -1.94
C SER A 11 -10.06 1.52 -1.54
N LEU A 12 -9.06 1.14 -0.75
CA LEU A 12 -8.97 -0.20 -0.16
C LEU A 12 -10.10 -0.47 0.82
N ALA A 13 -10.56 0.52 1.58
CA ALA A 13 -11.55 0.32 2.63
C ALA A 13 -13.00 0.24 2.11
N SER A 14 -13.32 0.93 1.00
CA SER A 14 -14.72 1.17 0.61
C SER A 14 -15.21 0.40 -0.60
N ASP A 15 -14.35 -0.28 -1.39
CA ASP A 15 -14.66 -0.88 -2.71
C ASP A 15 -15.34 0.09 -3.73
N GLN A 16 -15.52 1.36 -3.35
CA GLN A 16 -16.34 2.34 -4.08
C GLN A 16 -15.51 3.45 -4.73
N HIS A 17 -14.23 3.61 -4.39
CA HIS A 17 -13.41 4.69 -4.92
C HIS A 17 -12.56 4.25 -6.14
N PRO A 18 -12.54 5.04 -7.23
CA PRO A 18 -11.83 4.70 -8.46
C PRO A 18 -10.33 4.88 -8.28
N ILE A 19 -9.65 3.78 -7.96
CA ILE A 19 -8.20 3.72 -7.88
C ILE A 19 -7.46 4.03 -9.20
N GLU A 20 -8.17 3.90 -10.32
CA GLU A 20 -7.67 4.29 -11.65
C GLU A 20 -7.19 5.75 -11.73
N ASP A 21 -7.73 6.65 -10.89
CA ASP A 21 -7.29 8.05 -10.83
C ASP A 21 -6.01 8.26 -10.01
N LEU A 22 -5.55 7.22 -9.30
CA LEU A 22 -4.38 7.28 -8.42
C LEU A 22 -3.13 6.67 -9.07
N VAL A 23 -3.30 5.69 -9.95
CA VAL A 23 -2.21 4.83 -10.48
C VAL A 23 -2.04 4.97 -12.00
N THR A 24 -0.83 4.77 -12.49
CA THR A 24 -0.60 4.67 -13.94
C THR A 24 -1.11 3.33 -14.48
N SER A 25 -1.42 3.27 -15.79
CA SER A 25 -1.91 2.03 -16.43
C SER A 25 -0.87 0.90 -16.43
N ASP A 26 0.42 1.27 -16.45
CA ASP A 26 1.58 0.38 -16.41
C ASP A 26 2.15 0.19 -14.99
N ALA A 27 1.47 0.70 -13.96
CA ALA A 27 1.92 0.60 -12.59
C ALA A 27 2.13 -0.85 -12.16
N ARG A 28 2.97 -1.07 -11.15
CA ARG A 28 3.20 -2.39 -10.57
C ARG A 28 3.11 -2.40 -9.06
N MET A 29 2.68 -3.52 -8.49
CA MET A 29 2.77 -3.80 -7.07
C MET A 29 3.76 -4.93 -6.84
N ILE A 30 4.71 -4.71 -5.93
CA ILE A 30 5.59 -5.76 -5.41
C ILE A 30 5.11 -6.08 -4.00
N ASP A 31 4.47 -7.22 -3.86
CA ASP A 31 3.95 -7.72 -2.60
C ASP A 31 4.98 -8.67 -1.98
N ASN A 32 5.83 -8.14 -1.10
CA ASN A 32 6.86 -8.96 -0.45
C ASN A 32 6.27 -9.91 0.60
N ILE A 33 5.02 -9.71 1.01
CA ILE A 33 4.29 -10.61 1.94
C ILE A 33 4.02 -11.93 1.23
N ASN A 34 3.54 -11.87 -0.02
CA ASN A 34 3.24 -13.05 -0.83
C ASN A 34 4.34 -13.43 -1.83
N GLN A 35 5.48 -12.73 -1.80
CA GLN A 35 6.57 -12.87 -2.77
C GLN A 35 6.09 -12.79 -4.22
N ALA A 36 5.19 -11.84 -4.50
CA ALA A 36 4.50 -11.71 -5.78
C ALA A 36 4.69 -10.32 -6.41
N CYS A 37 4.64 -10.26 -7.74
CA CYS A 37 4.68 -9.01 -8.49
C CYS A 37 3.48 -8.92 -9.45
N TYR A 38 2.63 -7.92 -9.23
CA TYR A 38 1.42 -7.66 -10.02
C TYR A 38 1.70 -6.50 -10.97
N LYS A 39 1.70 -6.77 -12.28
CA LYS A 39 2.06 -5.79 -13.32
C LYS A 39 0.82 -5.29 -14.06
N GLY A 40 0.71 -3.97 -14.17
CA GLY A 40 -0.42 -3.28 -14.79
C GLY A 40 -1.61 -3.13 -13.85
N PHE A 41 -2.43 -2.13 -14.16
CA PHE A 41 -3.62 -1.79 -13.38
C PHE A 41 -4.57 -2.96 -13.08
N PRO A 42 -4.93 -3.84 -14.04
CA PRO A 42 -5.86 -4.93 -13.77
C PRO A 42 -5.36 -5.91 -12.70
N ALA A 43 -4.06 -6.24 -12.72
CA ALA A 43 -3.47 -7.18 -11.76
C ALA A 43 -3.37 -6.55 -10.36
N MET A 44 -2.99 -5.27 -10.28
CA MET A 44 -2.98 -4.53 -9.02
C MET A 44 -4.37 -4.41 -8.42
N LYS A 45 -5.38 -4.03 -9.22
CA LYS A 45 -6.77 -3.92 -8.76
C LYS A 45 -7.27 -5.24 -8.18
N HIS A 46 -7.04 -6.35 -8.88
CA HIS A 46 -7.39 -7.67 -8.38
C HIS A 46 -6.70 -8.01 -7.06
N ARG A 47 -5.39 -7.69 -6.92
CA ARG A 47 -4.69 -7.90 -5.65
C ARG A 47 -5.28 -7.05 -4.53
N MET A 48 -5.64 -5.81 -4.81
CA MET A 48 -6.23 -4.91 -3.80
C MET A 48 -7.61 -5.36 -3.33
N GLN A 49 -8.43 -5.89 -4.24
CA GLN A 49 -9.69 -6.55 -3.87
C GLN A 49 -9.42 -7.75 -2.95
N SER A 50 -8.44 -8.58 -3.30
CA SER A 50 -8.00 -9.69 -2.43
C SER A 50 -7.48 -9.21 -1.07
N VAL A 51 -6.76 -8.08 -1.00
CA VAL A 51 -6.34 -7.48 0.28
C VAL A 51 -7.54 -7.02 1.10
N HIS A 52 -8.50 -6.33 0.49
CA HIS A 52 -9.74 -5.90 1.16
C HIS A 52 -10.50 -7.09 1.76
N GLU A 53 -10.63 -8.19 1.00
CA GLU A 53 -11.30 -9.41 1.45
C GLU A 53 -10.54 -10.15 2.55
N SER A 54 -9.20 -10.18 2.47
CA SER A 54 -8.34 -10.97 3.38
C SER A 54 -7.97 -10.22 4.66
N LEU A 55 -7.90 -8.90 4.60
CA LEU A 55 -7.50 -8.01 5.69
C LEU A 55 -8.64 -7.01 5.98
N PRO A 56 -9.79 -7.49 6.48
CA PRO A 56 -10.88 -6.60 6.85
C PRO A 56 -10.42 -5.66 7.95
N ASN A 57 -10.71 -4.36 7.80
CA ASN A 57 -10.23 -3.27 8.67
C ASN A 57 -8.75 -2.90 8.50
N LEU A 58 -8.17 -3.11 7.31
CA LEU A 58 -6.90 -2.46 6.96
C LEU A 58 -7.07 -0.95 7.03
N VAL A 59 -6.31 -0.32 7.91
CA VAL A 59 -6.30 1.14 8.13
C VAL A 59 -4.88 1.66 8.01
N GLU A 60 -4.76 2.87 7.49
CA GLU A 60 -3.53 3.65 7.59
C GLU A 60 -3.28 4.00 9.07
N VAL A 61 -2.03 3.88 9.52
CA VAL A 61 -1.61 4.23 10.88
C VAL A 61 -0.33 5.07 10.85
N GLY A 62 -0.26 6.09 11.69
CA GLY A 62 0.93 6.94 11.80
C GLY A 62 1.03 8.00 10.69
N ASP A 63 2.20 8.64 10.65
CA ASP A 63 2.47 9.71 9.69
C ASP A 63 2.93 9.15 8.33
N VAL A 64 2.49 9.83 7.27
CA VAL A 64 2.94 9.56 5.91
C VAL A 64 4.27 10.25 5.68
N ALA A 65 5.34 9.49 5.46
CA ALA A 65 6.69 10.03 5.32
C ALA A 65 7.06 10.23 3.84
N ASP A 66 7.37 11.48 3.46
CA ASP A 66 8.01 11.75 2.16
C ASP A 66 9.45 11.24 2.22
N THR A 67 9.78 10.31 1.34
CA THR A 67 11.10 9.72 1.20
C THR A 67 11.74 10.26 -0.09
N ALA A 68 13.06 10.41 -0.10
CA ALA A 68 13.76 10.92 -1.27
C ALA A 68 13.36 10.17 -2.56
N HIS A 69 13.35 10.87 -3.70
CA HIS A 69 13.04 10.33 -5.04
C HIS A 69 11.55 10.08 -5.35
N ASN A 70 10.66 10.99 -4.93
CA ASN A 70 9.20 10.90 -5.18
C ASN A 70 8.57 9.63 -4.61
N CYS A 71 9.10 9.16 -3.49
CA CYS A 71 8.59 7.98 -2.82
C CYS A 71 7.90 8.40 -1.53
N VAL A 72 6.79 7.79 -1.18
CA VAL A 72 6.08 8.07 0.07
C VAL A 72 5.85 6.76 0.79
N ALA A 73 6.21 6.68 2.06
CA ALA A 73 5.92 5.52 2.90
C ALA A 73 4.70 5.79 3.78
N ALA A 74 3.84 4.79 3.93
CA ALA A 74 2.74 4.82 4.89
C ALA A 74 2.64 3.48 5.61
N HIS A 75 2.53 3.54 6.93
CA HIS A 75 2.31 2.35 7.74
C HIS A 75 0.82 2.00 7.75
N TRP A 76 0.53 0.72 7.88
CA TRP A 76 -0.82 0.20 7.92
C TRP A 76 -0.95 -0.87 8.99
N ARG A 77 -2.18 -1.05 9.47
CA ARG A 77 -2.55 -2.10 10.41
C ARG A 77 -3.82 -2.78 9.92
N ALA A 78 -3.86 -4.10 10.00
CA ALA A 78 -5.04 -4.91 9.79
C ALA A 78 -5.12 -5.97 10.89
N GLY A 79 -5.94 -5.73 11.92
CA GLY A 79 -5.93 -6.57 13.12
C GLY A 79 -4.60 -6.45 13.86
N GLU A 80 -3.94 -7.59 14.08
CA GLU A 80 -2.61 -7.70 14.71
C GLU A 80 -1.46 -7.53 13.70
N THR A 81 -1.74 -7.68 12.40
CA THR A 81 -0.73 -7.49 11.36
C THR A 81 -0.49 -6.01 11.13
N THR A 82 0.79 -5.62 11.12
CA THR A 82 1.24 -4.29 10.71
C THR A 82 2.18 -4.40 9.52
N GLY A 83 2.35 -3.30 8.82
CA GLY A 83 3.25 -3.26 7.69
C GLY A 83 3.41 -1.87 7.11
N THR A 84 4.18 -1.82 6.03
CA THR A 84 4.51 -0.60 5.33
C THR A 84 4.19 -0.73 3.85
N TYR A 85 3.49 0.27 3.31
CA TYR A 85 3.42 0.50 1.87
C TYR A 85 4.38 1.61 1.48
N VAL A 86 5.19 1.40 0.44
CA VAL A 86 6.01 2.44 -0.19
C VAL A 86 5.48 2.72 -1.58
N PHE A 87 5.05 3.95 -1.82
CA PHE A 87 4.47 4.43 -3.06
C PHE A 87 5.49 5.25 -3.83
N LYS A 88 5.83 4.83 -5.05
CA LYS A 88 6.64 5.63 -5.96
C LYS A 88 5.73 6.40 -6.92
N PHE A 89 5.97 7.70 -7.02
CA PHE A 89 5.21 8.60 -7.89
C PHE A 89 6.04 9.02 -9.11
N ASN A 90 5.38 9.06 -10.27
CA ASN A 90 5.95 9.67 -11.46
C ASN A 90 5.88 11.21 -11.41
N SER A 91 6.43 11.89 -12.41
CA SER A 91 6.42 13.36 -12.49
C SER A 91 5.02 13.98 -12.61
N GLY A 92 4.01 13.19 -12.99
CA GLY A 92 2.60 13.58 -13.02
C GLY A 92 1.87 13.34 -11.69
N CYS A 93 2.60 13.04 -10.62
CA CYS A 93 2.07 12.67 -9.31
C CYS A 93 1.18 11.43 -9.33
N MET A 94 1.32 10.52 -10.31
CA MET A 94 0.60 9.24 -10.36
C MET A 94 1.46 8.13 -9.76
N ILE A 95 0.85 7.18 -9.08
CA ILE A 95 1.55 6.02 -8.51
C ILE A 95 1.98 5.10 -9.67
N GLU A 96 3.28 4.87 -9.81
CA GLU A 96 3.87 3.94 -10.80
C GLU A 96 4.32 2.62 -10.15
N GLU A 97 4.59 2.63 -8.85
CA GLU A 97 4.98 1.44 -8.10
C GLU A 97 4.48 1.48 -6.66
N VAL A 98 4.07 0.32 -6.16
CA VAL A 98 3.74 0.11 -4.74
C VAL A 98 4.54 -1.08 -4.23
N LEU A 99 5.31 -0.88 -3.17
CA LEU A 99 6.00 -1.96 -2.45
C LEU A 99 5.21 -2.23 -1.17
N ALA A 100 4.85 -3.49 -0.93
CA ALA A 100 4.17 -3.91 0.29
C ALA A 100 5.10 -4.77 1.15
N TYR A 101 5.19 -4.42 2.42
CA TYR A 101 5.91 -5.16 3.44
C TYR A 101 4.95 -5.43 4.59
N ALA A 102 4.97 -6.64 5.13
CA ALA A 102 4.53 -6.85 6.50
C ALA A 102 5.74 -6.48 7.37
N ASP A 103 5.50 -5.71 8.41
CA ASP A 103 6.52 -5.55 9.43
C ASP A 103 6.69 -6.95 10.04
N PRO A 104 7.92 -7.46 10.21
CA PRO A 104 8.10 -8.68 10.96
C PRO A 104 7.36 -8.49 12.29
N GLU A 105 6.59 -9.50 12.72
CA GLU A 105 6.16 -9.54 14.13
C GLU A 105 7.39 -9.15 14.93
N GLU A 106 7.31 -8.09 15.74
CA GLU A 106 8.38 -7.79 16.67
C GLU A 106 8.55 -9.07 17.50
N GLU A 107 9.48 -9.95 17.10
CA GLU A 107 9.94 -11.07 17.90
C GLU A 107 10.23 -10.45 19.26
N GLU A 108 9.54 -10.95 20.28
CA GLU A 108 9.52 -10.43 21.64
C GLU A 108 10.94 -10.05 22.12
N PHE A 109 11.37 -8.81 21.90
CA PHE A 109 12.50 -8.20 22.63
C PHE A 109 11.98 -7.65 23.97
N LEU A 110 11.18 -8.47 24.66
CA LEU A 110 10.89 -8.33 26.09
C LEU A 110 11.80 -9.30 26.87
N GLU A 111 13.12 -9.28 26.60
CA GLU A 111 14.08 -9.66 27.64
C GLU A 111 14.27 -8.45 28.57
N ALA A 112 13.50 -8.46 29.66
CA ALA A 112 13.79 -7.68 30.86
C ALA A 112 14.51 -8.55 31.89
#